data_AF-A0A2T4XFS5-F1
#
_entry.id   AF-A0A2T4XFS5-F1
#
_cell.length_a   1.000
_cell.length_b   1.000
_cell.length_c   1.000
_cell.angle_alpha   90.00
_cell.angle_beta   90.00
_cell.angle_gamma   90.00
#
_symmetry.space_group_name_H-M   'P 1'
#
loop_
_entity.id
_entity.type
_entity.pdbx_description
1 polymer ?
#
loop_
_entity_poly.entity_id
_entity_poly.type
_entity_poly.pdbx_seq_one_letter_code
_entity_poly.pdbx_strand_id
1 'polypeptide(L)'
;MTSLFHGLIVCKTKLLYVQIAFAWLFFGGIGLMDGLALEVKAAQDALEAKVAQQVPETRSPDEFLPYRLGDQMTPHHRVLAYVRHVAETSDKVTIHPYGTTYEGRELVYLVVSDPANHARMEEIRRNNRVLTGLDAASVVDGKASISTGDTKPIVWLSYNIHGNEVSSSEAAMLTLYNLVDPANEQAAEWLKDVVVIIDPMLNPDGRDRYVNWFHQMAGERYNPEHIAREHHEPWPGGRPNHYYFDLNRDWAWQTQAESMLRADVYQAWMPHVHADFHEMGYDNPYFFAPAAEPMHEVVTPWQRELQKRMGENHAEVFDREGWLFFTKEWFDLLYPSYGDTWPTFQGAVGMTYEQAGHGFAGATVRLPDGRELTLKDRIAHHTAAGLSTVEVAATNAGRIVEEFAAYFERAQSEPQGRFKTYLIRRSNDEDALFDVMRFMEEQEIRYSVAERSQQVRGVVVGGAVRSTSGGTSGGAKGGVIGGAGKPSERVTVQEGDLLVRSV
;
A
#
# COMPACT_ATOMS: atom_id res chain seq x y z
N MET A 1 -22.06 19.11 15.01
CA MET A 1 -21.96 19.99 16.20
C MET A 1 -21.57 21.43 15.87
N THR A 2 -20.86 21.68 14.77
CA THR A 2 -20.47 23.02 14.26
C THR A 2 -21.67 23.96 13.97
N SER A 3 -22.79 23.43 13.45
CA SER A 3 -24.02 24.21 13.21
C SER A 3 -24.73 24.64 14.52
N LEU A 4 -24.67 23.81 15.57
CA LEU A 4 -25.23 24.12 16.89
C LEU A 4 -24.39 25.18 17.63
N PHE A 5 -23.07 25.13 17.50
CA PHE A 5 -22.17 26.17 18.04
C PHE A 5 -22.35 27.51 17.32
N HIS A 6 -22.49 27.51 15.99
CA HIS A 6 -22.84 28.72 15.23
C HIS A 6 -24.19 29.31 15.67
N GLY A 7 -25.21 28.46 15.86
CA GLY A 7 -26.53 28.89 16.33
C GLY A 7 -26.53 29.50 17.74
N LEU A 8 -25.75 28.94 18.68
CA LEU A 8 -25.64 29.46 20.04
C LEU A 8 -24.90 30.81 20.10
N ILE A 9 -23.86 30.98 19.29
CA ILE A 9 -23.09 32.22 19.19
C ILE A 9 -23.99 33.32 18.64
N VAL A 10 -24.67 33.08 17.49
CA VAL A 10 -25.60 34.05 16.89
C VAL A 10 -26.73 34.45 17.84
N CYS A 11 -27.23 33.51 18.67
CA CYS A 11 -28.30 33.77 19.63
C CYS A 11 -27.85 34.65 20.82
N LYS A 12 -26.66 34.41 21.39
CA LYS A 12 -26.10 35.26 22.45
C LYS A 12 -25.75 36.67 21.94
N THR A 13 -25.28 36.79 20.70
CA THR A 13 -24.95 38.08 20.07
C THR A 13 -26.19 38.94 19.85
N LYS A 14 -27.33 38.34 19.43
CA LYS A 14 -28.61 39.07 19.33
C LYS A 14 -29.10 39.57 20.69
N LEU A 15 -28.90 38.79 21.77
CA LEU A 15 -29.28 39.20 23.12
C LEU A 15 -28.46 40.41 23.60
N LEU A 16 -27.15 40.44 23.30
CA LEU A 16 -26.26 41.55 23.65
C LEU A 16 -26.61 42.83 22.89
N TYR A 17 -26.93 42.74 21.59
CA TYR A 17 -27.41 43.88 20.80
C TYR A 17 -28.74 44.44 21.32
N VAL A 18 -29.65 43.58 21.80
CA VAL A 18 -30.91 44.03 22.42
C VAL A 18 -30.65 44.73 23.76
N GLN A 19 -29.69 44.26 24.56
CA GLN A 19 -29.31 44.93 25.81
C GLN A 19 -28.61 46.28 25.57
N ILE A 20 -27.76 46.38 24.54
CA ILE A 20 -27.11 47.64 24.13
C ILE A 20 -28.15 48.62 23.56
N ALA A 21 -29.12 48.15 22.78
CA ALA A 21 -30.23 48.96 22.28
C ALA A 21 -31.16 49.46 23.41
N PHE A 22 -31.38 48.65 24.45
CA PHE A 22 -32.11 49.06 25.65
C PHE A 22 -31.35 50.13 26.46
N ALA A 23 -30.02 50.04 26.55
CA ALA A 23 -29.19 51.06 27.20
C ALA A 23 -29.19 52.40 26.40
N TRP A 24 -29.30 52.33 25.07
CA TRP A 24 -29.43 53.47 24.16
C TRP A 24 -30.68 54.32 24.44
N LEU A 25 -31.80 53.66 24.77
CA LEU A 25 -33.09 54.31 25.06
C LEU A 25 -33.12 55.03 26.41
N PHE A 26 -32.22 54.71 27.36
CA PHE A 26 -32.29 55.21 28.73
C PHE A 26 -31.15 56.13 29.16
N PHE A 27 -29.96 56.10 28.54
CA PHE A 27 -28.78 56.78 29.11
C PHE A 27 -28.07 57.84 28.24
N GLY A 28 -28.57 58.17 27.03
CA GLY A 28 -28.23 59.44 26.35
C GLY A 28 -26.74 59.85 26.31
N GLY A 29 -25.82 58.90 26.14
CA GLY A 29 -24.37 59.13 26.17
C GLY A 29 -23.71 58.74 24.86
N ILE A 30 -23.67 59.66 23.90
CA ILE A 30 -23.21 59.41 22.52
C ILE A 30 -21.69 59.10 22.45
N GLY A 31 -20.87 59.54 23.42
CA GLY A 31 -19.41 59.38 23.36
C GLY A 31 -18.81 58.10 23.97
N LEU A 32 -19.48 57.48 24.95
CA LEU A 32 -18.96 56.28 25.63
C LEU A 32 -19.32 54.97 24.92
N MET A 33 -20.40 54.98 24.14
CA MET A 33 -20.94 53.79 23.46
C MET A 33 -20.23 53.49 22.13
N ASP A 34 -19.74 54.51 21.42
CA ASP A 34 -18.98 54.30 20.17
C ASP A 34 -17.67 53.56 20.43
N GLY A 35 -16.97 53.89 21.53
CA GLY A 35 -15.77 53.16 21.98
C GLY A 35 -16.07 51.70 22.33
N LEU A 36 -17.17 51.45 23.04
CA LEU A 36 -17.60 50.09 23.41
C LEU A 36 -18.01 49.26 22.19
N ALA A 37 -18.71 49.87 21.21
CA ALA A 37 -19.09 49.19 19.97
C ALA A 37 -17.87 48.84 19.10
N LEU A 38 -16.87 49.73 19.06
CA LEU A 38 -15.58 49.49 18.40
C LEU A 38 -14.79 48.36 19.08
N GLU A 39 -14.75 48.32 20.41
CA GLU A 39 -14.09 47.24 21.17
C GLU A 39 -14.78 45.88 21.00
N VAL A 40 -16.12 45.85 21.01
CA VAL A 40 -16.89 44.61 20.79
C VAL A 40 -16.67 44.10 19.36
N LYS A 41 -16.67 44.98 18.36
CA LYS A 41 -16.40 44.60 16.97
C LYS A 41 -14.96 44.08 16.81
N ALA A 42 -13.97 44.75 17.39
CA ALA A 42 -12.58 44.28 17.36
C ALA A 42 -12.40 42.92 18.05
N ALA A 43 -13.11 42.67 19.16
CA ALA A 43 -13.12 41.39 19.84
C ALA A 43 -13.82 40.28 19.03
N GLN A 44 -14.88 40.62 18.29
CA GLN A 44 -15.54 39.71 17.35
C GLN A 44 -14.65 39.38 16.16
N ASP A 45 -14.08 40.39 15.50
CA ASP A 45 -13.17 40.21 14.37
C ASP A 45 -11.94 39.38 14.79
N ALA A 46 -11.42 39.59 16.00
CA ALA A 46 -10.34 38.78 16.56
C ALA A 46 -10.75 37.34 16.91
N LEU A 47 -11.99 37.12 17.36
CA LEU A 47 -12.53 35.79 17.63
C LEU A 47 -12.80 35.03 16.33
N GLU A 48 -13.39 35.70 15.34
CA GLU A 48 -13.64 35.15 13.99
C GLU A 48 -12.32 34.84 13.28
N ALA A 49 -11.30 35.70 13.40
CA ALA A 49 -9.95 35.43 12.91
C ALA A 49 -9.30 34.24 13.62
N LYS A 50 -9.47 34.10 14.95
CA LYS A 50 -8.97 32.94 15.71
C LYS A 50 -9.68 31.64 15.35
N VAL A 51 -10.99 31.69 15.12
CA VAL A 51 -11.78 30.53 14.69
C VAL A 51 -11.47 30.17 13.24
N ALA A 52 -11.24 31.15 12.37
CA ALA A 52 -10.80 30.94 11.00
C ALA A 52 -9.33 30.44 10.90
N GLN A 53 -8.51 30.66 11.94
CA GLN A 53 -7.15 30.15 12.05
C GLN A 53 -7.04 28.79 12.76
N GLN A 54 -8.11 28.28 13.38
CA GLN A 54 -8.12 26.90 13.87
C GLN A 54 -8.31 25.97 12.67
N VAL A 55 -7.19 25.57 12.06
CA VAL A 55 -7.15 24.32 11.27
C VAL A 55 -7.75 23.23 12.17
N PRO A 56 -8.77 22.48 11.72
CA PRO A 56 -9.34 21.44 12.56
C PRO A 56 -8.22 20.47 12.95
N GLU A 57 -8.11 20.16 14.24
CA GLU A 57 -7.09 19.26 14.75
C GLU A 57 -7.34 17.84 14.22
N THR A 58 -6.28 17.17 13.75
CA THR A 58 -6.36 15.76 13.34
C THR A 58 -6.72 14.92 14.55
N ARG A 59 -7.82 14.16 14.44
CA ARG A 59 -8.33 13.34 15.52
C ARG A 59 -7.73 11.95 15.41
N SER A 60 -7.48 11.33 16.55
CA SER A 60 -7.17 9.90 16.59
C SER A 60 -8.37 9.07 16.10
N PRO A 61 -8.16 7.80 15.67
CA PRO A 61 -9.26 6.92 15.31
C PRO A 61 -10.30 6.78 16.44
N ASP A 62 -9.85 6.73 17.71
CA ASP A 62 -10.70 6.64 18.90
C ASP A 62 -11.60 7.87 19.11
N GLU A 63 -11.14 9.06 18.71
CA GLU A 63 -11.90 10.31 18.82
C GLU A 63 -12.81 10.56 17.61
N PHE A 64 -12.49 9.96 16.47
CA PHE A 64 -13.25 10.12 15.23
C PHE A 64 -14.39 9.10 15.11
N LEU A 65 -14.11 7.83 15.39
CA LEU A 65 -15.06 6.75 15.27
C LEU A 65 -16.10 6.80 16.41
N PRO A 66 -17.34 6.29 16.19
CA PRO A 66 -18.35 6.24 17.24
C PRO A 66 -18.08 5.15 18.31
N TYR A 67 -16.95 4.48 18.22
CA TYR A 67 -16.44 3.43 19.10
C TYR A 67 -14.91 3.53 19.11
N ARG A 68 -14.24 2.96 20.12
CA ARG A 68 -12.78 2.91 20.10
C ARG A 68 -12.31 1.92 19.05
N LEU A 69 -11.16 2.19 18.44
CA LEU A 69 -10.56 1.33 17.45
C LEU A 69 -10.33 -0.08 18.04
N GLY A 70 -10.74 -1.10 17.28
CA GLY A 70 -10.70 -2.50 17.72
C GLY A 70 -11.83 -2.91 18.67
N ASP A 71 -12.71 -2.02 19.13
CA ASP A 71 -13.97 -2.41 19.80
C ASP A 71 -14.99 -2.97 18.80
N GLN A 72 -14.90 -2.61 17.51
CA GLN A 72 -15.71 -3.13 16.41
C GLN A 72 -14.88 -3.18 15.12
N MET A 73 -15.33 -3.97 14.14
CA MET A 73 -14.75 -3.96 12.80
C MET A 73 -15.31 -2.78 12.01
N THR A 74 -14.43 -1.99 11.41
CA THR A 74 -14.78 -0.76 10.72
C THR A 74 -15.15 -1.05 9.25
N PRO A 75 -16.40 -0.81 8.82
CA PRO A 75 -16.79 -0.99 7.42
C PRO A 75 -16.05 0.00 6.52
N HIS A 76 -15.90 -0.34 5.24
CA HIS A 76 -15.11 0.42 4.26
C HIS A 76 -15.40 1.93 4.28
N HIS A 77 -16.67 2.33 4.26
CA HIS A 77 -17.05 3.74 4.24
C HIS A 77 -16.57 4.55 5.45
N ARG A 78 -16.41 3.93 6.64
CA ARG A 78 -15.87 4.60 7.83
C ARG A 78 -14.35 4.70 7.80
N VAL A 79 -13.67 3.68 7.25
CA VAL A 79 -12.23 3.76 6.98
C VAL A 79 -11.96 4.92 6.01
N LEU A 80 -12.70 4.99 4.90
CA LEU A 80 -12.60 6.11 3.94
C LEU A 80 -12.92 7.47 4.57
N ALA A 81 -13.95 7.55 5.41
CA ALA A 81 -14.28 8.80 6.10
C ALA A 81 -13.14 9.25 7.03
N TYR A 82 -12.49 8.32 7.73
CA TYR A 82 -11.38 8.63 8.62
C TYR A 82 -10.13 9.08 7.86
N VAL A 83 -9.71 8.35 6.82
CA VAL A 83 -8.51 8.72 6.06
C VAL A 83 -8.69 10.06 5.33
N ARG A 84 -9.92 10.40 4.91
CA ARG A 84 -10.27 11.74 4.41
C ARG A 84 -10.18 12.81 5.48
N HIS A 85 -10.72 12.55 6.66
CA HIS A 85 -10.60 13.47 7.80
C HIS A 85 -9.14 13.82 8.02
N VAL A 86 -8.25 12.82 8.11
CA VAL A 86 -6.81 13.07 8.29
C VAL A 86 -6.22 13.89 7.13
N ALA A 87 -6.57 13.59 5.88
CA ALA A 87 -6.10 14.35 4.72
C ALA A 87 -6.62 15.80 4.69
N GLU A 88 -7.81 16.06 5.25
CA GLU A 88 -8.40 17.39 5.35
C GLU A 88 -7.82 18.21 6.51
N THR A 89 -7.28 17.55 7.54
CA THR A 89 -6.80 18.20 8.78
C THR A 89 -5.28 18.20 8.96
N SER A 90 -4.53 17.48 8.13
CA SER A 90 -3.07 17.38 8.20
C SER A 90 -2.41 17.85 6.91
N ASP A 91 -1.46 18.79 7.02
CA ASP A 91 -0.62 19.25 5.89
C ASP A 91 0.42 18.21 5.44
N LYS A 92 0.55 17.11 6.19
CA LYS A 92 1.43 15.98 5.88
C LYS A 92 0.80 14.97 4.94
N VAL A 93 -0.50 15.10 4.63
CA VAL A 93 -1.26 14.04 3.95
C VAL A 93 -1.99 14.57 2.73
N THR A 94 -1.88 13.84 1.62
CA THR A 94 -2.77 13.99 0.46
C THR A 94 -3.43 12.65 0.16
N ILE A 95 -4.66 12.68 -0.35
CA ILE A 95 -5.45 11.49 -0.71
C ILE A 95 -5.72 11.46 -2.20
N HIS A 96 -5.58 10.29 -2.81
CA HIS A 96 -5.65 10.10 -4.25
C HIS A 96 -6.52 8.89 -4.59
N PRO A 97 -7.72 9.10 -5.17
CA PRO A 97 -8.52 8.02 -5.72
C PRO A 97 -7.81 7.39 -6.92
N TYR A 98 -7.85 6.08 -7.04
CA TYR A 98 -7.27 5.36 -8.17
C TYR A 98 -8.24 4.42 -8.89
N GLY A 99 -9.51 4.39 -8.47
CA GLY A 99 -10.59 3.76 -9.21
C GLY A 99 -11.67 3.20 -8.31
N THR A 100 -12.40 2.21 -8.80
CA THR A 100 -13.47 1.54 -8.06
C THR A 100 -13.43 0.04 -8.31
N THR A 101 -13.81 -0.75 -7.30
CA THR A 101 -14.02 -2.20 -7.43
C THR A 101 -15.22 -2.53 -8.32
N TYR A 102 -15.42 -3.83 -8.57
CA TYR A 102 -16.59 -4.33 -9.31
C TYR A 102 -17.93 -4.00 -8.63
N GLU A 103 -17.98 -3.92 -7.31
CA GLU A 103 -19.18 -3.50 -6.58
C GLU A 103 -19.28 -1.97 -6.39
N GLY A 104 -18.40 -1.20 -7.06
CA GLY A 104 -18.43 0.26 -7.07
C GLY A 104 -17.87 0.92 -5.81
N ARG A 105 -17.05 0.19 -5.03
CA ARG A 105 -16.37 0.76 -3.86
C ARG A 105 -15.11 1.49 -4.31
N GLU A 106 -14.97 2.73 -3.88
CA GLU A 106 -13.81 3.57 -4.20
C GLU A 106 -12.53 3.01 -3.60
N LEU A 107 -11.47 3.08 -4.40
CA LEU A 107 -10.12 2.71 -4.02
C LEU A 107 -9.26 3.98 -3.95
N VAL A 108 -8.51 4.14 -2.86
CA VAL A 108 -7.69 5.33 -2.60
C VAL A 108 -6.34 4.94 -2.03
N TYR A 109 -5.33 5.76 -2.27
CA TYR A 109 -4.09 5.74 -1.50
C TYR A 109 -3.84 7.12 -0.88
N LEU A 110 -3.08 7.14 0.21
CA LEU A 110 -2.60 8.35 0.85
C LEU A 110 -1.10 8.52 0.59
N VAL A 111 -0.66 9.76 0.41
CA VAL A 111 0.77 10.11 0.43
C VAL A 111 1.04 10.92 1.68
N VAL A 112 1.92 10.41 2.54
CA VAL A 112 2.27 10.94 3.85
C VAL A 112 3.76 11.32 3.84
N SER A 113 4.07 12.60 4.06
CA SER A 113 5.45 13.10 4.14
C SER A 113 5.49 14.49 4.77
N ASP A 114 6.68 15.02 5.01
CA ASP A 114 6.85 16.39 5.48
C ASP A 114 6.29 17.40 4.45
N PRO A 115 5.68 18.54 4.88
CA PRO A 115 5.16 19.55 3.96
C PRO A 115 6.20 20.08 2.96
N ALA A 116 7.49 20.11 3.33
CA ALA A 116 8.56 20.50 2.41
C ALA A 116 8.76 19.48 1.27
N ASN A 117 8.53 18.20 1.53
CA ASN A 117 8.55 17.16 0.50
C ASN A 117 7.28 17.26 -0.37
N HIS A 118 6.11 17.53 0.22
CA HIS A 118 4.86 17.74 -0.53
C HIS A 118 4.96 18.88 -1.54
N ALA A 119 5.63 19.98 -1.19
CA ALA A 119 5.87 21.10 -2.09
C ALA A 119 6.62 20.72 -3.40
N ARG A 120 7.32 19.58 -3.40
CA ARG A 120 8.05 19.02 -4.54
C ARG A 120 7.71 17.56 -4.82
N MET A 121 6.51 17.09 -4.43
CA MET A 121 6.15 15.68 -4.48
C MET A 121 6.23 15.08 -5.89
N GLU A 122 5.74 15.82 -6.88
CA GLU A 122 5.75 15.37 -8.27
C GLU A 122 7.18 15.35 -8.86
N GLU A 123 8.10 16.17 -8.34
CA GLU A 123 9.53 16.06 -8.65
C GLU A 123 10.11 14.77 -8.06
N ILE A 124 9.84 14.47 -6.78
CA ILE A 124 10.29 13.23 -6.12
C ILE A 124 9.81 11.99 -6.90
N ARG A 125 8.51 11.95 -7.25
CA ARG A 125 7.91 10.85 -8.00
C ARG A 125 8.57 10.65 -9.37
N ARG A 126 8.74 11.73 -10.15
CA ARG A 126 9.39 11.65 -11.48
C ARG A 126 10.85 11.28 -11.39
N ASN A 127 11.60 11.85 -10.44
CA ASN A 127 13.01 11.54 -10.26
C ASN A 127 13.19 10.04 -9.99
N ASN A 128 12.31 9.45 -9.19
CA ASN A 128 12.34 8.02 -8.94
C ASN A 128 12.07 7.16 -10.19
N ARG A 129 11.10 7.53 -11.03
CA ARG A 129 10.87 6.85 -12.33
C ARG A 129 12.02 7.01 -13.33
N VAL A 130 12.82 8.07 -13.21
CA VAL A 130 14.06 8.20 -13.99
C VAL A 130 15.14 7.23 -13.47
N LEU A 131 15.23 7.00 -12.16
CA LEU A 131 16.18 6.03 -11.58
C LEU A 131 15.93 4.60 -12.06
N THR A 132 14.68 4.24 -12.34
CA THR A 132 14.34 2.93 -12.93
C THR A 132 14.67 2.84 -14.42
N GLY A 133 14.94 3.97 -15.05
CA GLY A 133 15.12 4.10 -16.50
C GLY A 133 13.83 4.01 -17.29
N LEU A 134 12.65 3.92 -16.65
CA LEU A 134 11.34 3.92 -17.30
C LEU A 134 11.08 5.25 -18.00
N ASP A 135 11.41 6.35 -17.33
CA ASP A 135 11.30 7.70 -17.88
C ASP A 135 12.68 8.26 -18.26
N ALA A 136 12.73 9.11 -19.28
CA ALA A 136 13.98 9.76 -19.69
C ALA A 136 14.36 10.89 -18.71
N ALA A 137 15.65 10.94 -18.32
CA ALA A 137 16.17 12.08 -17.57
C ALA A 137 16.06 13.37 -18.39
N SER A 138 15.69 14.48 -17.75
CA SER A 138 15.89 15.80 -18.34
C SER A 138 17.39 16.08 -18.46
N VAL A 139 17.81 16.54 -19.65
CA VAL A 139 19.21 16.89 -19.92
C VAL A 139 19.35 18.41 -19.79
N VAL A 140 20.07 18.85 -18.76
CA VAL A 140 20.49 20.25 -18.62
C VAL A 140 22.01 20.30 -18.79
N ASP A 141 22.49 21.13 -19.71
CA ASP A 141 23.93 21.28 -20.02
C ASP A 141 24.68 19.97 -20.33
N GLY A 142 24.00 19.00 -20.97
CA GLY A 142 24.61 17.74 -21.40
C GLY A 142 24.85 16.72 -20.28
N LYS A 143 24.33 16.95 -19.07
CA LYS A 143 24.33 15.99 -17.95
C LYS A 143 22.90 15.61 -17.60
N ALA A 144 22.67 14.32 -17.32
CA ALA A 144 21.43 13.87 -16.69
C ALA A 144 21.32 14.56 -15.33
N SER A 145 20.20 15.25 -15.06
CA SER A 145 20.13 16.22 -13.96
C SER A 145 19.66 15.65 -12.61
N ILE A 146 19.66 14.33 -12.42
CA ILE A 146 19.12 13.71 -11.20
C ILE A 146 20.23 12.96 -10.48
N SER A 147 20.52 13.40 -9.25
CA SER A 147 21.37 12.67 -8.31
C SER A 147 20.48 11.86 -7.35
N THR A 148 20.96 10.70 -6.92
CA THR A 148 20.33 9.91 -5.85
C THR A 148 20.16 10.73 -4.57
N GLY A 149 21.06 11.70 -4.29
CA GLY A 149 20.97 12.58 -3.13
C GLY A 149 19.76 13.51 -3.11
N ASP A 150 19.12 13.75 -4.27
CA ASP A 150 17.92 14.57 -4.40
C ASP A 150 16.62 13.76 -4.30
N THR A 151 16.71 12.42 -4.25
CA THR A 151 15.55 11.51 -4.22
C THR A 151 15.29 11.02 -2.79
N LYS A 152 14.02 10.84 -2.46
CA LYS A 152 13.58 10.30 -1.17
C LYS A 152 13.15 8.84 -1.36
N PRO A 153 13.51 7.91 -0.45
CA PRO A 153 12.92 6.58 -0.43
C PRO A 153 11.40 6.69 -0.33
N ILE A 154 10.73 5.86 -1.13
CA ILE A 154 9.27 5.72 -1.13
C ILE A 154 8.94 4.37 -0.48
N VAL A 155 8.17 4.40 0.60
CA VAL A 155 7.71 3.22 1.35
C VAL A 155 6.24 3.02 1.06
N TRP A 156 5.85 1.86 0.54
CA TRP A 156 4.46 1.51 0.28
C TRP A 156 3.94 0.53 1.34
N LEU A 157 2.89 0.90 2.06
CA LEU A 157 2.22 0.06 3.05
C LEU A 157 0.84 -0.33 2.49
N SER A 158 0.68 -1.60 2.12
CA SER A 158 -0.54 -2.15 1.51
C SER A 158 -1.34 -2.95 2.52
N TYR A 159 -2.61 -2.61 2.70
CA TYR A 159 -3.47 -3.25 3.70
C TYR A 159 -4.67 -3.98 3.08
N ASN A 160 -5.02 -5.13 3.66
CA ASN A 160 -6.31 -5.81 3.45
C ASN A 160 -6.58 -6.24 1.99
N ILE A 161 -5.59 -6.84 1.33
CA ILE A 161 -5.78 -7.48 0.02
C ILE A 161 -6.68 -8.73 0.10
N HIS A 162 -6.70 -9.38 1.25
CA HIS A 162 -7.75 -10.33 1.61
C HIS A 162 -8.73 -9.65 2.56
N GLY A 163 -10.00 -9.56 2.17
CA GLY A 163 -10.97 -8.72 2.88
C GLY A 163 -11.28 -9.17 4.31
N ASN A 164 -11.19 -10.47 4.61
CA ASN A 164 -11.43 -11.02 5.95
C ASN A 164 -10.17 -11.03 6.86
N GLU A 165 -9.04 -10.48 6.40
CA GLU A 165 -7.87 -10.15 7.22
C GLU A 165 -8.05 -8.73 7.80
N VAL A 166 -9.02 -8.61 8.71
CA VAL A 166 -9.64 -7.34 9.09
C VAL A 166 -8.75 -6.37 9.86
N SER A 167 -7.75 -6.84 10.61
CA SER A 167 -6.92 -5.96 11.43
C SER A 167 -6.06 -5.03 10.58
N SER A 168 -5.76 -5.40 9.33
CA SER A 168 -4.93 -4.62 8.42
C SER A 168 -5.48 -3.21 8.20
N SER A 169 -6.75 -3.02 7.80
CA SER A 169 -7.29 -1.67 7.60
C SER A 169 -7.54 -0.89 8.90
N GLU A 170 -7.74 -1.58 10.02
CA GLU A 170 -7.79 -0.91 11.33
C GLU A 170 -6.41 -0.34 11.69
N ALA A 171 -5.35 -1.15 11.50
CA ALA A 171 -3.97 -0.74 11.69
C ALA A 171 -3.57 0.37 10.72
N ALA A 172 -4.05 0.36 9.47
CA ALA A 172 -3.80 1.45 8.52
C ALA A 172 -4.25 2.82 9.07
N MET A 173 -5.42 2.88 9.74
CA MET A 173 -5.91 4.11 10.37
C MET A 173 -5.01 4.56 11.53
N LEU A 174 -4.55 3.62 12.36
CA LEU A 174 -3.69 3.93 13.49
C LEU A 174 -2.26 4.29 13.06
N THR A 175 -1.68 3.59 12.09
CA THR A 175 -0.38 3.91 11.47
C THR A 175 -0.43 5.30 10.86
N LEU A 176 -1.46 5.61 10.07
CA LEU A 176 -1.65 6.94 9.48
C LEU A 176 -1.68 8.03 10.56
N TYR A 177 -2.45 7.82 11.64
CA TYR A 177 -2.49 8.77 12.75
C TYR A 177 -1.12 8.96 13.40
N ASN A 178 -0.43 7.86 13.74
CA ASN A 178 0.88 7.94 14.40
C ASN A 178 1.93 8.66 13.55
N LEU A 179 1.83 8.60 12.23
CA LEU A 179 2.74 9.33 11.33
C LEU A 179 2.50 10.84 11.32
N VAL A 180 1.28 11.28 11.63
CA VAL A 180 0.86 12.69 11.49
C VAL A 180 0.52 13.35 12.82
N ASP A 181 0.51 12.58 13.91
CA ASP A 181 0.27 13.08 15.26
C ASP A 181 1.34 14.13 15.60
N PRO A 182 0.94 15.39 15.89
CA PRO A 182 1.87 16.43 16.29
C PRO A 182 2.69 16.08 17.55
N ALA A 183 2.21 15.17 18.39
CA ALA A 183 2.93 14.69 19.57
C ALA A 183 4.01 13.64 19.25
N ASN A 184 4.00 13.04 18.04
CA ASN A 184 4.99 12.06 17.63
C ASN A 184 6.16 12.71 16.87
N GLU A 185 7.05 13.35 17.61
CA GLU A 185 8.25 14.03 17.06
C GLU A 185 9.15 13.07 16.25
N GLN A 186 9.22 11.80 16.65
CA GLN A 186 10.04 10.80 15.98
C GLN A 186 9.50 10.51 14.57
N ALA A 187 8.19 10.35 14.42
CA ALA A 187 7.58 10.18 13.11
C ALA A 187 7.73 11.43 12.24
N ALA A 188 7.60 12.62 12.84
CA ALA A 188 7.83 13.87 12.12
C ALA A 188 9.28 13.98 11.59
N GLU A 189 10.27 13.45 12.32
CA GLU A 189 11.65 13.36 11.83
C GLU A 189 11.78 12.39 10.66
N TRP A 190 11.21 11.18 10.78
CA TRP A 190 11.24 10.19 9.68
C TRP A 190 10.67 10.75 8.37
N LEU A 191 9.53 11.44 8.44
CA LEU A 191 8.83 11.98 7.26
C LEU A 191 9.60 13.09 6.52
N LYS A 192 10.68 13.65 7.09
CA LYS A 192 11.59 14.55 6.35
C LYS A 192 12.40 13.79 5.30
N ASP A 193 12.67 12.51 5.57
CA ASP A 193 13.53 11.67 4.73
C ASP A 193 12.79 10.63 3.92
N VAL A 194 11.51 10.38 4.19
CA VAL A 194 10.72 9.38 3.45
C VAL A 194 9.41 9.95 2.91
N VAL A 195 8.95 9.35 1.82
CA VAL A 195 7.56 9.45 1.38
C VAL A 195 6.89 8.11 1.70
N VAL A 196 5.84 8.13 2.51
CA VAL A 196 5.06 6.92 2.83
C VAL A 196 3.77 6.94 2.01
N ILE A 197 3.51 5.87 1.28
CA ILE A 197 2.25 5.62 0.60
C ILE A 197 1.48 4.59 1.41
N ILE A 198 0.24 4.92 1.78
CA ILE A 198 -0.65 4.01 2.50
C ILE A 198 -1.84 3.69 1.62
N ASP A 199 -2.00 2.42 1.26
CA ASP A 199 -3.24 1.91 0.70
C ASP A 199 -4.04 1.21 1.80
N PRO A 200 -5.08 1.85 2.38
CA PRO A 200 -5.72 1.35 3.58
C PRO A 200 -6.57 0.10 3.32
N MET A 201 -6.93 -0.19 2.06
CA MET A 201 -7.85 -1.27 1.75
C MET A 201 -7.85 -1.67 0.27
N LEU A 202 -7.09 -2.72 -0.03
CA LEU A 202 -6.98 -3.26 -1.38
C LEU A 202 -8.22 -4.05 -1.85
N ASN A 203 -8.99 -4.63 -0.92
CA ASN A 203 -10.16 -5.45 -1.22
C ASN A 203 -11.40 -5.05 -0.40
N PRO A 204 -11.99 -3.87 -0.69
CA PRO A 204 -13.14 -3.39 0.07
C PRO A 204 -14.41 -4.24 -0.17
N ASP A 205 -14.52 -4.93 -1.31
CA ASP A 205 -15.63 -5.84 -1.60
C ASP A 205 -15.61 -7.08 -0.70
N GLY A 206 -14.45 -7.71 -0.58
CA GLY A 206 -14.23 -8.81 0.36
C GLY A 206 -14.40 -8.37 1.81
N ARG A 207 -13.87 -7.19 2.16
CA ARG A 207 -13.94 -6.68 3.53
C ARG A 207 -15.37 -6.46 3.98
N ASP A 208 -16.14 -5.69 3.22
CA ASP A 208 -17.52 -5.40 3.60
C ASP A 208 -18.37 -6.67 3.61
N ARG A 209 -18.07 -7.68 2.78
CA ARG A 209 -18.74 -8.99 2.86
C ARG A 209 -18.54 -9.64 4.23
N TYR A 210 -17.30 -9.71 4.70
CA TYR A 210 -16.97 -10.27 6.02
C TYR A 210 -17.52 -9.41 7.15
N VAL A 211 -17.27 -8.10 7.14
CA VAL A 211 -17.69 -7.18 8.21
C VAL A 211 -19.21 -7.15 8.37
N ASN A 212 -19.97 -7.13 7.26
CA ASN A 212 -21.43 -7.16 7.33
C ASN A 212 -21.95 -8.49 7.87
N TRP A 213 -21.31 -9.62 7.53
CA TRP A 213 -21.64 -10.91 8.12
C TRP A 213 -21.33 -10.92 9.63
N PHE A 214 -20.13 -10.51 10.02
CA PHE A 214 -19.68 -10.54 11.41
C PHE A 214 -20.60 -9.68 12.30
N HIS A 215 -20.99 -8.48 11.85
CA HIS A 215 -21.92 -7.63 12.59
C HIS A 215 -23.34 -8.21 12.76
N GLN A 216 -23.80 -9.07 11.85
CA GLN A 216 -25.07 -9.77 12.02
C GLN A 216 -24.95 -10.94 12.99
N MET A 217 -23.74 -11.46 13.18
CA MET A 217 -23.50 -12.66 13.95
C MET A 217 -23.05 -12.40 15.38
N ALA A 218 -22.26 -11.36 15.59
CA ALA A 218 -21.69 -11.04 16.88
C ALA A 218 -22.78 -10.68 17.90
N GLY A 219 -22.60 -11.17 19.13
CA GLY A 219 -23.43 -10.79 20.27
C GLY A 219 -23.01 -9.46 20.89
N GLU A 220 -23.70 -9.06 21.97
CA GLU A 220 -23.28 -7.91 22.80
C GLU A 220 -21.87 -8.07 23.36
N ARG A 221 -21.45 -9.32 23.60
CA ARG A 221 -20.09 -9.70 23.96
C ARG A 221 -19.57 -10.69 22.94
N TYR A 222 -18.38 -10.39 22.39
CA TYR A 222 -17.67 -11.33 21.55
C TYR A 222 -17.31 -12.59 22.34
N ASN A 223 -17.46 -13.73 21.71
CA ASN A 223 -17.22 -15.03 22.29
C ASN A 223 -15.86 -15.54 21.80
N PRO A 224 -14.86 -15.74 22.68
CA PRO A 224 -13.54 -16.19 22.28
C PRO A 224 -13.49 -17.70 21.93
N GLU A 225 -14.56 -18.45 22.21
CA GLU A 225 -14.61 -19.90 22.03
C GLU A 225 -14.84 -20.26 20.56
N HIS A 226 -13.92 -21.03 19.98
CA HIS A 226 -13.86 -21.40 18.55
C HIS A 226 -15.15 -21.97 17.97
N ILE A 227 -15.98 -22.60 18.80
CA ILE A 227 -17.27 -23.20 18.40
C ILE A 227 -18.36 -22.15 18.17
N ALA A 228 -18.13 -20.90 18.56
CA ALA A 228 -19.09 -19.82 18.42
C ALA A 228 -19.32 -19.49 16.94
N ARG A 229 -20.56 -19.15 16.60
CA ARG A 229 -20.95 -18.91 15.21
C ARG A 229 -20.21 -17.70 14.58
N GLU A 230 -19.70 -16.79 15.39
CA GLU A 230 -18.93 -15.61 14.94
C GLU A 230 -17.50 -15.95 14.44
N HIS A 231 -17.04 -17.19 14.56
CA HIS A 231 -15.77 -17.68 13.98
C HIS A 231 -15.95 -18.42 12.65
N HIS A 232 -17.18 -18.70 12.24
CA HIS A 232 -17.50 -19.57 11.12
C HIS A 232 -18.13 -18.78 9.97
N GLU A 233 -17.29 -18.03 9.26
CA GLU A 233 -17.68 -17.28 8.07
C GLU A 233 -18.32 -18.20 7.00
N PRO A 234 -19.47 -17.82 6.40
CA PRO A 234 -20.12 -18.60 5.35
C PRO A 234 -19.36 -18.47 4.02
N TRP A 235 -19.65 -19.38 3.08
CA TRP A 235 -19.20 -19.24 1.70
C TRP A 235 -20.24 -18.46 0.86
N PRO A 236 -19.82 -17.54 -0.01
CA PRO A 236 -18.45 -17.06 -0.20
C PRO A 236 -17.99 -16.18 0.97
N GLY A 237 -16.74 -16.37 1.38
CA GLY A 237 -16.11 -15.55 2.42
C GLY A 237 -15.55 -14.23 1.88
N GLY A 238 -14.94 -13.43 2.75
CA GLY A 238 -14.40 -12.11 2.48
C GLY A 238 -12.97 -12.12 1.97
N ARG A 239 -12.28 -13.26 1.97
CA ARG A 239 -10.91 -13.36 1.43
C ARG A 239 -10.80 -12.84 -0.01
N PRO A 240 -11.59 -13.34 -0.99
CA PRO A 240 -11.46 -12.91 -2.37
C PRO A 240 -12.30 -11.65 -2.69
N ASN A 241 -12.08 -11.08 -3.89
CA ASN A 241 -12.88 -9.97 -4.42
C ASN A 241 -14.31 -10.41 -4.83
N HIS A 242 -15.02 -9.55 -5.58
CA HIS A 242 -16.37 -9.84 -6.09
C HIS A 242 -16.47 -11.15 -6.89
N TYR A 243 -15.52 -11.42 -7.78
CA TYR A 243 -15.52 -12.60 -8.65
C TYR A 243 -14.81 -13.82 -8.05
N TYR A 244 -14.58 -13.79 -6.75
CA TYR A 244 -13.89 -14.84 -6.00
C TYR A 244 -12.43 -15.07 -6.42
N PHE A 245 -11.79 -14.06 -7.00
CA PHE A 245 -10.35 -14.08 -7.25
C PHE A 245 -9.58 -13.66 -6.00
N ASP A 246 -8.48 -14.35 -5.75
CA ASP A 246 -7.50 -13.95 -4.74
C ASP A 246 -6.60 -12.86 -5.35
N LEU A 247 -6.80 -11.62 -4.89
CA LEU A 247 -6.07 -10.46 -5.41
C LEU A 247 -4.56 -10.53 -5.08
N ASN A 248 -4.17 -11.27 -4.05
CA ASN A 248 -2.77 -11.54 -3.75
C ASN A 248 -2.22 -12.73 -4.55
N ARG A 249 -2.89 -13.14 -5.63
CA ARG A 249 -2.35 -14.05 -6.65
C ARG A 249 -2.21 -13.37 -8.00
N ASP A 250 -2.68 -12.13 -8.12
CA ASP A 250 -2.99 -11.45 -9.38
C ASP A 250 -2.10 -10.22 -9.64
N TRP A 251 -1.00 -10.05 -8.90
CA TRP A 251 -0.06 -8.93 -9.09
C TRP A 251 0.65 -8.96 -10.45
N ALA A 252 1.15 -10.12 -10.87
CA ALA A 252 1.76 -10.29 -12.18
C ALA A 252 0.70 -10.41 -13.28
N TRP A 253 -0.42 -11.07 -13.00
CA TRP A 253 -1.40 -11.41 -14.03
C TRP A 253 -2.39 -10.28 -14.34
N GLN A 254 -2.63 -9.39 -13.37
CA GLN A 254 -3.49 -8.21 -13.48
C GLN A 254 -4.83 -8.51 -14.16
N THR A 255 -5.47 -9.62 -13.79
CA THR A 255 -6.75 -10.03 -14.41
C THR A 255 -7.95 -9.31 -13.81
N GLN A 256 -7.82 -8.80 -12.58
CA GLN A 256 -8.89 -8.10 -11.87
C GLN A 256 -8.74 -6.58 -11.98
N ALA A 257 -9.87 -5.86 -11.98
CA ALA A 257 -9.91 -4.40 -12.02
C ALA A 257 -9.09 -3.78 -10.89
N GLU A 258 -9.21 -4.30 -9.67
CA GLU A 258 -8.45 -3.81 -8.51
C GLU A 258 -6.94 -3.97 -8.71
N SER A 259 -6.50 -5.06 -9.33
CA SER A 259 -5.08 -5.33 -9.62
C SER A 259 -4.53 -4.42 -10.71
N MET A 260 -5.25 -4.24 -11.84
CA MET A 260 -4.84 -3.34 -12.94
C MET A 260 -4.70 -1.90 -12.44
N LEU A 261 -5.74 -1.39 -11.75
CA LEU A 261 -5.76 -0.02 -11.23
C LEU A 261 -4.65 0.21 -10.19
N ARG A 262 -4.35 -0.78 -9.34
CA ARG A 262 -3.25 -0.71 -8.37
C ARG A 262 -1.89 -0.73 -9.05
N ALA A 263 -1.70 -1.59 -10.05
CA ALA A 263 -0.44 -1.72 -10.77
C ALA A 263 -0.05 -0.41 -11.47
N ASP A 264 -1.02 0.27 -12.11
CA ASP A 264 -0.81 1.57 -12.75
C ASP A 264 -0.24 2.61 -11.76
N VAL A 265 -0.84 2.72 -10.57
CA VAL A 265 -0.36 3.66 -9.54
C VAL A 265 0.98 3.20 -8.97
N TYR A 266 1.14 1.91 -8.70
CA TYR A 266 2.38 1.37 -8.17
C TYR A 266 3.56 1.69 -9.10
N GLN A 267 3.41 1.42 -10.41
CA GLN A 267 4.41 1.75 -11.41
C GLN A 267 4.59 3.27 -11.57
N ALA A 268 3.55 4.09 -11.36
CA ALA A 268 3.70 5.53 -11.35
C ALA A 268 4.61 6.05 -10.21
N TRP A 269 4.78 5.29 -9.13
CA TRP A 269 5.61 5.64 -7.97
C TRP A 269 6.93 4.86 -7.88
N MET A 270 6.94 3.58 -8.27
CA MET A 270 8.06 2.65 -8.15
C MET A 270 8.70 2.62 -6.74
N PRO A 271 7.95 2.22 -5.69
CA PRO A 271 8.44 2.32 -4.32
C PRO A 271 9.70 1.47 -4.09
N HIS A 272 10.53 1.91 -3.15
CA HIS A 272 11.78 1.24 -2.80
C HIS A 272 11.56 0.13 -1.78
N VAL A 273 10.52 0.26 -0.95
CA VAL A 273 10.14 -0.67 0.11
C VAL A 273 8.64 -0.90 -0.02
N HIS A 274 8.20 -2.16 0.08
CA HIS A 274 6.78 -2.49 0.12
C HIS A 274 6.52 -3.49 1.24
N ALA A 275 5.62 -3.16 2.15
CA ALA A 275 5.08 -4.08 3.14
C ALA A 275 3.61 -4.43 2.82
N ASP A 276 3.33 -5.72 2.65
CA ASP A 276 2.01 -6.28 2.40
C ASP A 276 1.44 -6.87 3.71
N PHE A 277 0.39 -6.24 4.24
CA PHE A 277 -0.16 -6.52 5.56
C PHE A 277 -1.30 -7.54 5.51
N HIS A 278 -1.01 -8.72 6.03
CA HIS A 278 -1.84 -9.90 6.02
C HIS A 278 -2.21 -10.41 7.41
N GLU A 279 -3.07 -11.42 7.41
CA GLU A 279 -3.27 -12.27 8.56
C GLU A 279 -3.31 -13.75 8.21
N MET A 280 -2.86 -14.58 9.14
CA MET A 280 -2.82 -16.03 9.02
C MET A 280 -3.60 -16.70 10.16
N GLY A 281 -3.46 -18.02 10.30
CA GLY A 281 -4.11 -18.77 11.37
C GLY A 281 -3.87 -18.16 12.75
N TYR A 282 -4.94 -18.02 13.53
CA TYR A 282 -4.94 -17.36 14.84
C TYR A 282 -3.96 -17.95 15.88
N ASP A 283 -3.52 -19.18 15.67
CA ASP A 283 -2.60 -19.92 16.54
C ASP A 283 -1.12 -19.78 16.14
N ASN A 284 -0.81 -19.00 15.10
CA ASN A 284 0.55 -18.70 14.68
C ASN A 284 0.96 -17.31 15.19
N PRO A 285 2.12 -17.13 15.84
CA PRO A 285 2.59 -15.81 16.27
C PRO A 285 2.93 -14.92 15.07
N TYR A 286 3.16 -13.61 15.26
CA TYR A 286 3.37 -12.69 14.13
C TYR A 286 4.54 -13.13 13.23
N PHE A 287 4.42 -12.98 11.92
CA PHE A 287 5.54 -13.17 11.00
C PHE A 287 5.91 -11.88 10.27
N PHE A 288 7.20 -11.66 10.15
CA PHE A 288 7.79 -10.64 9.30
C PHE A 288 9.10 -11.17 8.68
N ALA A 289 9.66 -10.38 7.76
CA ALA A 289 10.93 -10.66 7.11
C ALA A 289 12.06 -11.04 8.12
N PRO A 290 13.06 -11.83 7.72
CA PRO A 290 13.33 -12.32 6.37
C PRO A 290 12.50 -13.54 5.96
N ALA A 291 12.28 -13.66 4.64
CA ALA A 291 11.66 -14.82 4.02
C ALA A 291 12.50 -16.11 4.19
N ALA A 292 11.86 -17.26 3.96
CA ALA A 292 12.46 -18.58 4.00
C ALA A 292 13.45 -18.79 2.84
N GLU A 293 14.50 -19.58 3.09
CA GLU A 293 15.41 -20.04 2.04
C GLU A 293 14.93 -21.39 1.46
N PRO A 294 15.09 -21.63 0.14
CA PRO A 294 15.73 -20.76 -0.85
C PRO A 294 14.80 -19.65 -1.39
N MET A 295 15.35 -18.45 -1.56
CA MET A 295 14.68 -17.36 -2.32
C MET A 295 14.99 -17.45 -3.82
N HIS A 296 14.20 -16.77 -4.66
CA HIS A 296 14.45 -16.70 -6.10
C HIS A 296 15.86 -16.15 -6.38
N GLU A 297 16.52 -16.69 -7.42
CA GLU A 297 17.92 -16.39 -7.75
C GLU A 297 18.17 -14.92 -8.14
N VAL A 298 17.11 -14.19 -8.46
CA VAL A 298 17.15 -12.78 -8.87
C VAL A 298 17.03 -11.81 -7.69
N VAL A 299 16.68 -12.29 -6.50
CA VAL A 299 16.63 -11.46 -5.29
C VAL A 299 18.05 -11.08 -4.90
N THR A 300 18.36 -9.80 -4.99
CA THR A 300 19.71 -9.27 -4.81
C THR A 300 20.21 -9.40 -3.35
N PRO A 301 21.53 -9.45 -3.12
CA PRO A 301 22.09 -9.42 -1.77
C PRO A 301 21.61 -8.23 -0.95
N TRP A 302 21.43 -7.06 -1.59
CA TRP A 302 20.91 -5.86 -0.94
C TRP A 302 19.46 -6.03 -0.47
N GLN A 303 18.57 -6.52 -1.34
CA GLN A 303 17.17 -6.78 -0.96
C GLN A 303 17.08 -7.73 0.24
N ARG A 304 17.91 -8.78 0.27
CA ARG A 304 18.02 -9.71 1.41
C ARG A 304 18.54 -9.02 2.67
N GLU A 305 19.57 -8.17 2.54
CA GLU A 305 20.13 -7.43 3.67
C GLU A 305 19.10 -6.48 4.28
N LEU A 306 18.37 -5.72 3.47
CA LEU A 306 17.37 -4.78 3.97
C LEU A 306 16.17 -5.50 4.61
N GLN A 307 15.68 -6.59 4.01
CA GLN A 307 14.67 -7.45 4.65
C GLN A 307 15.11 -7.91 6.04
N LYS A 308 16.36 -8.37 6.16
CA LYS A 308 16.92 -8.80 7.45
C LYS A 308 16.98 -7.64 8.44
N ARG A 309 17.44 -6.46 8.02
CA ARG A 309 17.54 -5.26 8.87
C ARG A 309 16.17 -4.81 9.38
N MET A 310 15.15 -4.83 8.52
CA MET A 310 13.77 -4.51 8.91
C MET A 310 13.22 -5.53 9.90
N GLY A 311 13.41 -6.82 9.61
CA GLY A 311 13.05 -7.90 10.53
C GLY A 311 13.71 -7.79 11.91
N GLU A 312 14.99 -7.43 11.97
CA GLU A 312 15.71 -7.21 13.23
C GLU A 312 15.14 -6.02 14.00
N ASN A 313 14.79 -4.92 13.32
CA ASN A 313 14.14 -3.77 13.97
C ASN A 313 12.74 -4.13 14.50
N HIS A 314 11.95 -4.88 13.73
CA HIS A 314 10.64 -5.37 14.19
C HIS A 314 10.79 -6.29 15.41
N ALA A 315 11.77 -7.19 15.39
CA ALA A 315 12.06 -8.08 16.51
C ALA A 315 12.39 -7.30 17.79
N GLU A 316 13.20 -6.25 17.72
CA GLU A 316 13.50 -5.40 18.88
C GLU A 316 12.24 -4.72 19.46
N VAL A 317 11.32 -4.29 18.60
CA VAL A 317 10.03 -3.74 19.04
C VAL A 317 9.16 -4.82 19.70
N PHE A 318 9.03 -5.99 19.08
CA PHE A 318 8.21 -7.08 19.59
C PHE A 318 8.77 -7.66 20.89
N ASP A 319 10.09 -7.81 21.01
CA ASP A 319 10.77 -8.27 22.23
C ASP A 319 10.53 -7.31 23.40
N ARG A 320 10.55 -5.99 23.13
CA ARG A 320 10.28 -4.96 24.15
C ARG A 320 8.84 -5.03 24.68
N GLU A 321 7.88 -5.30 23.79
CA GLU A 321 6.46 -5.42 24.16
C GLU A 321 6.09 -6.83 24.67
N GLY A 322 7.00 -7.81 24.54
CA GLY A 322 6.76 -9.21 24.92
C GLY A 322 5.84 -9.96 23.96
N TRP A 323 5.81 -9.57 22.68
CA TRP A 323 5.00 -10.20 21.64
C TRP A 323 5.76 -11.31 20.93
N LEU A 324 5.07 -12.43 20.70
CA LEU A 324 5.66 -13.58 20.01
C LEU A 324 5.68 -13.33 18.50
N PHE A 325 6.78 -13.70 17.86
CA PHE A 325 6.95 -13.67 16.41
C PHE A 325 7.82 -14.84 15.92
N PHE A 326 7.84 -15.06 14.60
CA PHE A 326 8.77 -15.96 13.93
C PHE A 326 9.26 -15.39 12.59
N THR A 327 10.38 -15.90 12.07
CA THR A 327 10.99 -15.49 10.79
C THR A 327 11.66 -16.70 10.10
N LYS A 328 11.96 -16.62 8.80
CA LYS A 328 12.75 -17.63 8.04
C LYS A 328 12.12 -19.01 7.83
N GLU A 329 10.82 -19.17 8.08
CA GLU A 329 10.19 -20.51 8.07
C GLU A 329 9.38 -20.78 6.80
N TRP A 330 8.21 -20.16 6.65
CA TRP A 330 7.19 -20.63 5.69
C TRP A 330 7.05 -19.77 4.45
N PHE A 331 7.18 -18.45 4.59
CA PHE A 331 6.92 -17.52 3.50
C PHE A 331 8.18 -17.33 2.66
N ASP A 332 8.10 -17.76 1.39
CA ASP A 332 9.19 -17.69 0.42
C ASP A 332 9.07 -16.47 -0.51
N LEU A 333 10.06 -16.29 -1.39
CA LEU A 333 10.03 -15.28 -2.45
C LEU A 333 10.20 -15.90 -3.85
N LEU A 334 9.47 -16.98 -4.15
CA LEU A 334 9.62 -17.74 -5.40
C LEU A 334 8.55 -17.41 -6.45
N TYR A 335 7.29 -17.29 -6.05
CA TYR A 335 6.19 -17.06 -6.99
C TYR A 335 6.07 -15.58 -7.36
N PRO A 336 6.05 -15.17 -8.64
CA PRO A 336 6.18 -13.76 -9.06
C PRO A 336 4.95 -12.88 -8.87
N SER A 337 3.88 -13.37 -8.24
CA SER A 337 2.57 -12.69 -8.23
C SER A 337 1.98 -12.51 -6.82
N TYR A 338 2.84 -12.49 -5.80
CA TYR A 338 2.49 -12.06 -4.44
C TYR A 338 2.87 -10.58 -4.24
N GLY A 339 2.24 -9.92 -3.27
CA GLY A 339 2.46 -8.51 -2.93
C GLY A 339 3.78 -8.22 -2.24
N ASP A 340 4.61 -9.24 -1.99
CA ASP A 340 6.01 -9.09 -1.60
C ASP A 340 6.98 -9.43 -2.75
N THR A 341 6.70 -10.45 -3.53
CA THR A 341 7.57 -10.91 -4.62
C THR A 341 7.49 -10.08 -5.88
N TRP A 342 6.29 -9.71 -6.33
CA TRP A 342 6.12 -8.87 -7.52
C TRP A 342 6.82 -7.52 -7.34
N PRO A 343 6.64 -6.80 -6.21
CA PRO A 343 7.46 -5.63 -5.86
C PRO A 343 8.96 -5.88 -5.87
N THR A 344 9.39 -7.03 -5.33
CA THR A 344 10.81 -7.40 -5.29
C THR A 344 11.38 -7.56 -6.70
N PHE A 345 10.60 -8.04 -7.65
CA PHE A 345 10.98 -8.13 -9.07
C PHE A 345 10.87 -6.80 -9.81
N GLN A 346 10.18 -5.81 -9.22
CA GLN A 346 10.15 -4.41 -9.65
C GLN A 346 11.20 -3.55 -8.93
N GLY A 347 12.24 -4.17 -8.34
CA GLY A 347 13.36 -3.49 -7.69
C GLY A 347 13.14 -3.06 -6.24
N ALA A 348 11.92 -3.15 -5.71
CA ALA A 348 11.63 -2.84 -4.32
C ALA A 348 12.21 -3.90 -3.36
N VAL A 349 12.25 -3.59 -2.08
CA VAL A 349 12.37 -4.60 -1.01
C VAL A 349 10.96 -4.90 -0.53
N GLY A 350 10.34 -5.93 -1.12
CA GLY A 350 8.99 -6.37 -0.74
C GLY A 350 9.01 -7.30 0.47
N MET A 351 7.99 -7.22 1.32
CA MET A 351 7.85 -8.03 2.53
C MET A 351 6.39 -8.35 2.80
N THR A 352 6.13 -9.59 3.22
CA THR A 352 4.85 -10.01 3.78
C THR A 352 4.90 -9.90 5.30
N TYR A 353 3.87 -9.30 5.89
CA TYR A 353 3.66 -9.28 7.33
C TYR A 353 2.37 -10.02 7.68
N GLU A 354 2.45 -10.99 8.58
CA GLU A 354 1.36 -11.91 8.85
C GLU A 354 1.03 -11.85 10.34
N GLN A 355 -0.12 -11.26 10.64
CA GLN A 355 -0.64 -11.22 12.00
C GLN A 355 -1.45 -12.49 12.28
N ALA A 356 -1.29 -13.05 13.47
CA ALA A 356 -2.20 -14.08 13.98
C ALA A 356 -3.65 -13.58 13.88
N GLY A 357 -4.53 -14.28 13.16
CA GLY A 357 -5.94 -13.96 13.18
C GLY A 357 -6.73 -14.55 12.02
N HIS A 358 -6.86 -13.77 10.94
CA HIS A 358 -7.74 -14.00 9.79
C HIS A 358 -9.24 -13.92 10.19
N GLY A 359 -10.15 -14.19 9.24
CA GLY A 359 -11.60 -14.14 9.47
C GLY A 359 -12.11 -15.13 10.53
N PHE A 360 -11.29 -16.10 10.94
CA PHE A 360 -11.65 -17.02 12.02
C PHE A 360 -11.55 -16.34 13.40
N ALA A 361 -10.56 -15.47 13.60
CA ALA A 361 -10.33 -14.86 14.91
C ALA A 361 -11.42 -13.87 15.34
N GLY A 362 -12.29 -13.44 14.43
CA GLY A 362 -13.35 -12.49 14.75
C GLY A 362 -12.77 -11.21 15.37
N ALA A 363 -13.44 -10.72 16.42
CA ALA A 363 -12.95 -9.61 17.25
C ALA A 363 -12.09 -10.09 18.44
N THR A 364 -12.24 -11.34 18.88
CA THR A 364 -11.41 -11.99 19.89
C THR A 364 -11.44 -13.50 19.72
N VAL A 365 -10.35 -14.20 20.01
CA VAL A 365 -10.28 -15.67 19.94
C VAL A 365 -9.35 -16.22 21.01
N ARG A 366 -9.71 -17.38 21.57
CA ARG A 366 -8.87 -18.08 22.56
C ARG A 366 -7.68 -18.77 21.89
N LEU A 367 -6.48 -18.48 22.34
CA LEU A 367 -5.26 -19.16 21.92
C LEU A 367 -5.13 -20.54 22.60
N PRO A 368 -4.35 -21.47 22.04
CA PRO A 368 -4.10 -22.79 22.65
C PRO A 368 -3.52 -22.74 24.07
N ASP A 369 -2.81 -21.66 24.42
CA ASP A 369 -2.24 -21.44 25.75
C ASP A 369 -3.23 -20.81 26.75
N GLY A 370 -4.48 -20.59 26.34
CA GLY A 370 -5.56 -20.05 27.15
C GLY A 370 -5.63 -18.52 27.20
N ARG A 371 -4.69 -17.79 26.58
CA ARG A 371 -4.80 -16.33 26.39
C ARG A 371 -5.87 -16.00 25.35
N GLU A 372 -6.32 -14.76 25.33
CA GLU A 372 -7.18 -14.23 24.28
C GLU A 372 -6.37 -13.34 23.36
N LEU A 373 -6.56 -13.52 22.05
CA LEU A 373 -6.02 -12.66 21.02
C LEU A 373 -7.14 -11.75 20.54
N THR A 374 -7.03 -10.45 20.82
CA THR A 374 -8.06 -9.46 20.47
C THR A 374 -7.74 -8.74 19.17
N LEU A 375 -8.75 -8.12 18.57
CA LEU A 375 -8.57 -7.21 17.44
C LEU A 375 -7.61 -6.05 17.79
N LYS A 376 -7.59 -5.60 19.05
CA LYS A 376 -6.67 -4.55 19.53
C LYS A 376 -5.22 -5.00 19.52
N ASP A 377 -4.95 -6.22 19.97
CA ASP A 377 -3.59 -6.79 19.94
C ASP A 377 -3.11 -6.86 18.48
N ARG A 378 -3.97 -7.38 17.60
CA ARG A 378 -3.71 -7.47 16.16
C ARG A 378 -3.43 -6.13 15.50
N ILE A 379 -4.18 -5.08 15.90
CA ILE A 379 -3.96 -3.70 15.44
C ILE A 379 -2.62 -3.18 15.93
N ALA A 380 -2.30 -3.37 17.20
CA ALA A 380 -1.07 -2.88 17.81
C ALA A 380 0.16 -3.48 17.13
N HIS A 381 0.17 -4.79 16.88
CA HIS A 381 1.28 -5.47 16.23
C HIS A 381 1.50 -4.99 14.78
N HIS A 382 0.43 -4.92 13.97
CA HIS A 382 0.53 -4.39 12.60
C HIS A 382 0.96 -2.92 12.58
N THR A 383 0.46 -2.10 13.49
CA THR A 383 0.86 -0.70 13.60
C THR A 383 2.35 -0.59 13.94
N ALA A 384 2.82 -1.38 14.90
CA ALA A 384 4.21 -1.40 15.33
C ALA A 384 5.15 -1.83 14.19
N ALA A 385 4.81 -2.89 13.46
CA ALA A 385 5.57 -3.33 12.28
C ALA A 385 5.62 -2.22 11.22
N GLY A 386 4.48 -1.60 10.88
CA GLY A 386 4.43 -0.53 9.87
C GLY A 386 5.23 0.72 10.22
N LEU A 387 5.16 1.19 11.47
CA LEU A 387 5.99 2.31 11.93
C LEU A 387 7.48 1.96 11.94
N SER A 388 7.81 0.74 12.34
CA SER A 388 9.17 0.21 12.33
C SER A 388 9.73 0.08 10.90
N THR A 389 8.90 -0.21 9.89
CA THR A 389 9.30 -0.20 8.47
C THR A 389 9.68 1.21 8.03
N VAL A 390 8.87 2.20 8.40
CA VAL A 390 9.10 3.62 8.09
C VAL A 390 10.39 4.11 8.75
N GLU A 391 10.62 3.74 10.01
CA GLU A 391 11.85 4.05 10.75
C GLU A 391 13.11 3.53 10.03
N VAL A 392 13.12 2.24 9.67
CA VAL A 392 14.28 1.65 8.99
C VAL A 392 14.51 2.28 7.63
N ALA A 393 13.43 2.62 6.90
CA ALA A 393 13.55 3.33 5.63
C ALA A 393 14.16 4.73 5.81
N ALA A 394 13.69 5.50 6.81
CA ALA A 394 14.20 6.83 7.09
C ALA A 394 15.69 6.81 7.49
N THR A 395 16.07 5.90 8.38
CA THR A 395 17.45 5.78 8.89
C THR A 395 18.43 5.21 7.86
N ASN A 396 17.94 4.65 6.74
CA ASN A 396 18.76 4.10 5.65
C ASN A 396 18.51 4.79 4.29
N ALA A 397 17.89 5.98 4.30
CA ALA A 397 17.33 6.62 3.11
C ALA A 397 18.29 6.69 1.92
N GLY A 398 19.52 7.19 2.13
CA GLY A 398 20.52 7.32 1.05
C GLY A 398 20.88 5.98 0.41
N ARG A 399 21.17 4.96 1.22
CA ARG A 399 21.57 3.64 0.72
C ARG A 399 20.42 2.92 0.00
N ILE A 400 19.18 3.11 0.46
CA ILE A 400 17.99 2.57 -0.21
C ILE A 400 17.86 3.12 -1.63
N VAL A 401 17.99 4.43 -1.81
CA VAL A 401 17.91 5.07 -3.14
C VAL A 401 19.08 4.64 -4.03
N GLU A 402 20.29 4.61 -3.47
CA GLU A 402 21.50 4.20 -4.21
C GLU A 402 21.40 2.77 -4.76
N GLU A 403 21.00 1.81 -3.91
CA GLU A 403 20.91 0.41 -4.33
C GLU A 403 19.70 0.13 -5.23
N PHE A 404 18.62 0.90 -5.07
CA PHE A 404 17.48 0.88 -5.99
C PHE A 404 17.91 1.35 -7.39
N ALA A 405 18.61 2.48 -7.51
CA ALA A 405 19.16 2.93 -8.79
C ALA A 405 20.14 1.88 -9.38
N ALA A 406 21.01 1.31 -8.54
CA ALA A 406 21.96 0.29 -8.96
C ALA A 406 21.27 -1.01 -9.43
N TYR A 407 20.10 -1.37 -8.88
CA TYR A 407 19.30 -2.50 -9.35
C TYR A 407 18.96 -2.34 -10.85
N PHE A 408 18.39 -1.21 -11.24
CA PHE A 408 18.00 -0.95 -12.62
C PHE A 408 19.18 -0.68 -13.56
N GLU A 409 20.27 -0.06 -13.07
CA GLU A 409 21.49 0.11 -13.87
C GLU A 409 22.14 -1.25 -14.18
N ARG A 410 22.22 -2.15 -13.19
CA ARG A 410 22.73 -3.51 -13.38
C ARG A 410 21.85 -4.31 -14.33
N ALA A 411 20.53 -4.24 -14.18
CA ALA A 411 19.57 -4.86 -15.11
C ALA A 411 19.84 -4.48 -16.58
N GLN A 412 20.16 -3.21 -16.83
CA GLN A 412 20.42 -2.70 -18.18
C GLN A 412 21.83 -3.02 -18.71
N SER A 413 22.83 -3.15 -17.85
CA SER A 413 24.24 -3.37 -18.27
C SER A 413 24.68 -4.83 -18.20
N GLU A 414 24.27 -5.54 -17.15
CA GLU A 414 24.64 -6.91 -16.82
C GLU A 414 23.41 -7.70 -16.30
N PRO A 415 22.41 -7.98 -17.17
CA PRO A 415 21.18 -8.62 -16.74
C PRO A 415 21.44 -9.99 -16.11
N GLN A 416 20.71 -10.28 -15.03
CA GLN A 416 20.82 -11.56 -14.33
C GLN A 416 20.16 -12.68 -15.15
N GLY A 417 20.70 -13.89 -15.00
CA GLY A 417 20.16 -15.08 -15.65
C GLY A 417 20.99 -15.59 -16.83
N ARG A 418 20.54 -16.72 -17.38
CA ARG A 418 21.31 -17.47 -18.39
C ARG A 418 21.32 -16.82 -19.78
N PHE A 419 20.30 -16.04 -20.11
CA PHE A 419 20.09 -15.50 -21.44
C PHE A 419 19.90 -13.98 -21.39
N LYS A 420 20.55 -13.24 -22.29
CA LYS A 420 20.39 -11.78 -22.39
C LYS A 420 19.13 -11.34 -23.13
N THR A 421 18.59 -12.23 -23.96
CA THR A 421 17.44 -11.95 -24.82
C THR A 421 16.67 -13.24 -25.02
N TYR A 422 15.35 -13.14 -24.94
CA TYR A 422 14.38 -14.17 -25.25
C TYR A 422 13.73 -13.87 -26.60
N LEU A 423 13.52 -14.90 -27.41
CA LEU A 423 12.91 -14.82 -28.73
C LEU A 423 11.53 -15.48 -28.68
N ILE A 424 10.47 -14.73 -28.98
CA ILE A 424 9.12 -15.25 -29.15
C ILE A 424 8.79 -15.19 -30.64
N ARG A 425 8.52 -16.36 -31.23
CA ARG A 425 8.34 -16.47 -32.69
C ARG A 425 7.03 -15.85 -33.12
N ARG A 426 7.05 -15.08 -34.21
CA ARG A 426 5.83 -14.56 -34.86
C ARG A 426 4.90 -15.65 -35.39
N SER A 427 5.42 -16.86 -35.56
CA SER A 427 4.66 -18.02 -36.04
C SER A 427 3.81 -18.67 -34.95
N ASN A 428 3.86 -18.16 -33.71
CA ASN A 428 2.93 -18.56 -32.65
C ASN A 428 1.52 -18.06 -32.99
N ASP A 429 0.53 -18.59 -32.25
CA ASP A 429 -0.87 -18.19 -32.36
C ASP A 429 -1.05 -16.69 -32.10
N GLU A 430 -1.89 -16.02 -32.91
CA GLU A 430 -2.03 -14.55 -32.89
C GLU A 430 -2.62 -14.05 -31.56
N ASP A 431 -3.62 -14.75 -31.02
CA ASP A 431 -4.24 -14.38 -29.73
C ASP A 431 -3.23 -14.57 -28.59
N ALA A 432 -2.46 -15.66 -28.61
CA ALA A 432 -1.41 -15.88 -27.61
C ALA A 432 -0.27 -14.84 -27.70
N LEU A 433 0.08 -14.37 -28.90
CA LEU A 433 1.04 -13.28 -29.07
C LEU A 433 0.48 -11.97 -28.53
N PHE A 434 -0.80 -11.68 -28.80
CA PHE A 434 -1.49 -10.51 -28.27
C PHE A 434 -1.48 -10.51 -26.73
N ASP A 435 -1.84 -11.63 -26.10
CA ASP A 435 -1.85 -11.74 -24.63
C ASP A 435 -0.46 -11.54 -24.01
N VAL A 436 0.59 -12.08 -24.64
CA VAL A 436 1.96 -11.90 -24.14
C VAL A 436 2.43 -10.46 -24.33
N MET A 437 2.09 -9.81 -25.45
CA MET A 437 2.40 -8.39 -25.67
C MET A 437 1.68 -7.51 -24.66
N ARG A 438 0.38 -7.75 -24.43
CA ARG A 438 -0.41 -7.05 -23.42
C ARG A 438 0.19 -7.22 -22.01
N PHE A 439 0.52 -8.45 -21.63
CA PHE A 439 1.18 -8.73 -20.34
C PHE A 439 2.51 -7.96 -20.22
N MET A 440 3.33 -7.94 -21.27
CA MET A 440 4.60 -7.19 -21.22
C MET A 440 4.37 -5.69 -21.08
N GLU A 441 3.36 -5.13 -21.77
CA GLU A 441 3.01 -3.72 -21.67
C GLU A 441 2.50 -3.34 -20.27
N GLU A 442 1.60 -4.15 -19.69
CA GLU A 442 1.07 -3.99 -18.33
C GLU A 442 2.16 -4.11 -17.24
N GLN A 443 3.26 -4.78 -17.55
CA GLN A 443 4.39 -4.99 -16.63
C GLN A 443 5.55 -4.01 -16.90
N GLU A 444 5.40 -3.07 -17.83
CA GLU A 444 6.47 -2.18 -18.35
C GLU A 444 7.74 -2.95 -18.83
N ILE A 445 7.55 -4.18 -19.30
CA ILE A 445 8.62 -5.03 -19.86
C ILE A 445 8.91 -4.62 -21.30
N ARG A 446 10.16 -4.21 -21.55
CA ARG A 446 10.60 -3.78 -22.89
C ARG A 446 10.82 -4.96 -23.84
N TYR A 447 10.14 -4.91 -24.97
CA TYR A 447 10.35 -5.80 -26.10
C TYR A 447 10.54 -5.00 -27.41
N SER A 448 11.06 -5.67 -28.43
CA SER A 448 11.21 -5.10 -29.79
C SER A 448 10.82 -6.13 -30.84
N VAL A 449 10.49 -5.67 -32.04
CA VAL A 449 10.19 -6.54 -33.19
C VAL A 449 11.43 -6.62 -34.07
N ALA A 450 11.85 -7.82 -34.45
CA ALA A 450 12.97 -8.01 -35.34
C ALA A 450 12.68 -7.43 -36.74
N GLU A 451 13.45 -6.44 -37.18
CA GLU A 451 13.27 -5.77 -38.47
C GLU A 451 13.80 -6.58 -39.67
N ARG A 452 14.66 -7.56 -39.41
CA ARG A 452 15.27 -8.38 -40.47
C ARG A 452 15.62 -9.76 -39.95
N SER A 453 15.62 -10.71 -40.87
CA SER A 453 16.05 -12.07 -40.57
C SER A 453 17.56 -12.14 -40.36
N GLN A 454 18.01 -12.81 -39.30
CA GLN A 454 19.43 -13.00 -39.00
C GLN A 454 19.72 -14.30 -38.27
N GLN A 455 20.95 -14.80 -38.40
CA GLN A 455 21.42 -15.97 -37.66
C GLN A 455 22.09 -15.53 -36.36
N VAL A 456 21.56 -15.99 -35.23
CA VAL A 456 22.14 -15.76 -33.90
C VAL A 456 22.54 -17.08 -33.26
N ARG A 457 23.41 -17.01 -32.24
CA ARG A 457 23.66 -18.17 -31.38
C ARG A 457 22.64 -18.17 -30.26
N GLY A 458 21.94 -19.27 -30.08
CA GLY A 458 20.93 -19.39 -29.04
C GLY A 458 20.72 -20.83 -28.61
N VAL A 459 19.81 -21.00 -27.66
CA VAL A 459 19.28 -22.30 -27.26
C VAL A 459 17.78 -22.25 -27.53
N VAL A 460 17.27 -23.19 -28.33
CA VAL A 460 15.83 -23.35 -28.47
C VAL A 460 15.33 -24.06 -27.22
N VAL A 461 14.58 -23.34 -26.40
CA VAL A 461 13.90 -23.92 -25.23
C VAL A 461 12.48 -24.24 -25.65
N GLY A 462 12.15 -25.53 -25.73
CA GLY A 462 10.83 -26.02 -26.13
C GLY A 462 10.78 -26.64 -27.54
N GLY A 463 10.30 -27.88 -27.60
CA GLY A 463 9.88 -28.59 -28.80
C GLY A 463 8.40 -29.00 -28.66
N ALA A 464 7.67 -29.02 -29.78
CA ALA A 464 6.25 -29.37 -29.76
C ALA A 464 6.01 -30.74 -29.11
N VAL A 465 5.20 -30.80 -28.06
CA VAL A 465 4.58 -32.06 -27.63
C VAL A 465 3.56 -32.44 -28.70
N ARG A 466 3.91 -33.37 -29.59
CA ARG A 466 2.92 -34.06 -30.41
C ARG A 466 2.11 -34.95 -29.47
N SER A 467 0.90 -34.52 -29.12
CA SER A 467 -0.12 -35.44 -28.64
C SER A 467 -0.38 -36.46 -29.74
N THR A 468 0.02 -37.71 -29.50
CA THR A 468 -0.49 -38.88 -30.22
C THR A 468 -1.63 -39.49 -29.41
N SER A 469 -2.75 -38.79 -29.29
CA SER A 469 -4.04 -39.42 -29.01
C SER A 469 -5.18 -38.49 -29.45
N GLY A 470 -6.04 -39.01 -30.31
CA GLY A 470 -7.26 -38.34 -30.75
C GLY A 470 -8.19 -38.14 -29.56
N GLY A 471 -8.64 -36.89 -29.38
CA GLY A 471 -9.61 -36.53 -28.35
C GLY A 471 -9.75 -35.01 -28.30
N THR A 472 -10.88 -34.52 -28.79
CA THR A 472 -11.28 -33.11 -28.79
C THR A 472 -11.36 -32.54 -27.37
N SER A 473 -10.48 -31.59 -27.05
CA SER A 473 -10.78 -30.47 -26.14
C SER A 473 -9.76 -29.35 -26.40
N GLY A 474 -10.26 -28.12 -26.57
CA GLY A 474 -9.44 -26.93 -26.74
C GLY A 474 -8.76 -26.57 -25.42
N GLY A 475 -7.45 -26.47 -25.45
CA GLY A 475 -6.62 -26.05 -24.33
C GLY A 475 -5.32 -25.45 -24.88
N ALA A 476 -5.01 -24.24 -24.42
CA ALA A 476 -3.84 -23.48 -24.81
C ALA A 476 -2.56 -24.31 -24.68
N LYS A 477 -1.77 -24.34 -25.76
CA LYS A 477 -0.47 -25.04 -25.79
C LYS A 477 0.63 -24.09 -25.29
N GLY A 478 0.67 -23.85 -23.98
CA GLY A 478 1.77 -23.20 -23.28
C GLY A 478 2.89 -24.20 -22.96
N GLY A 479 4.12 -23.91 -23.37
CA GLY A 479 5.30 -24.75 -23.14
C GLY A 479 5.85 -24.61 -21.72
N VAL A 480 6.31 -25.73 -21.15
CA VAL A 480 6.92 -25.84 -19.82
C VAL A 480 8.42 -25.51 -19.87
N ILE A 481 8.90 -24.82 -18.83
CA ILE A 481 10.31 -24.50 -18.54
C ILE A 481 11.01 -25.74 -17.99
N GLY A 482 12.16 -26.12 -18.57
CA GLY A 482 13.15 -26.97 -17.91
C GLY A 482 13.91 -27.95 -18.83
N GLY A 483 15.24 -27.85 -18.84
CA GLY A 483 16.13 -28.95 -19.25
C GLY A 483 17.30 -28.57 -20.18
N ALA A 484 18.47 -28.36 -19.59
CA ALA A 484 19.83 -28.41 -20.14
C ALA A 484 20.02 -28.69 -21.67
N GLY A 485 19.79 -27.67 -22.51
CA GLY A 485 20.27 -27.68 -23.89
C GLY A 485 21.78 -27.40 -23.98
N LYS A 486 22.51 -28.19 -24.79
CA LYS A 486 23.93 -28.00 -25.15
C LYS A 486 24.18 -26.59 -25.74
N PRO A 487 25.39 -26.01 -25.62
CA PRO A 487 25.65 -24.68 -26.15
C PRO A 487 25.67 -24.69 -27.69
N SER A 488 25.00 -23.68 -28.25
CA SER A 488 25.11 -23.15 -29.62
C SER A 488 24.52 -23.97 -30.77
N GLU A 489 23.20 -23.91 -30.92
CA GLU A 489 22.61 -24.02 -32.26
C GLU A 489 22.54 -22.63 -32.91
N ARG A 490 22.65 -22.58 -34.24
CA ARG A 490 22.30 -21.38 -35.00
C ARG A 490 20.78 -21.27 -35.00
N VAL A 491 20.26 -20.22 -34.38
CA VAL A 491 18.83 -19.90 -34.37
C VAL A 491 18.61 -18.79 -35.39
N THR A 492 17.68 -19.01 -36.32
CA THR A 492 17.23 -17.96 -37.24
C THR A 492 16.21 -17.10 -36.50
N VAL A 493 16.55 -15.84 -36.24
CA VAL A 493 15.57 -14.79 -35.93
C VAL A 493 14.94 -14.38 -37.26
N GLN A 494 13.61 -14.41 -37.35
CA GLN A 494 12.88 -13.95 -38.52
C GLN A 494 12.44 -12.51 -38.34
N GLU A 495 12.28 -11.81 -39.46
CA GLU A 495 11.56 -10.54 -39.46
C GLU A 495 10.16 -10.73 -38.85
N GLY A 496 9.79 -9.88 -37.90
CA GLY A 496 8.54 -9.94 -37.15
C GLY A 496 8.60 -10.71 -35.82
N ASP A 497 9.68 -11.44 -35.51
CA ASP A 497 9.80 -12.09 -34.20
C ASP A 497 9.95 -11.07 -33.06
N LEU A 498 9.38 -11.36 -31.88
CA LEU A 498 9.53 -10.52 -30.70
C LEU A 498 10.85 -10.85 -29.97
N LEU A 499 11.58 -9.81 -29.62
CA LEU A 499 12.83 -9.85 -28.88
C LEU A 499 12.62 -9.18 -27.53
N VAL A 500 12.60 -9.99 -26.47
CA VAL A 500 12.44 -9.52 -25.08
C VAL A 500 13.81 -9.51 -24.44
N ARG A 501 14.27 -8.35 -23.98
CA ARG A 501 15.57 -8.25 -23.31
C ARG A 501 15.40 -8.77 -21.88
N SER A 502 16.35 -9.57 -21.40
CA SER A 502 16.46 -9.81 -19.97
C SER A 502 16.83 -8.49 -19.32
N VAL A 503 16.03 -8.06 -18.35
CA VAL A 503 16.30 -6.94 -17.46
C VAL A 503 16.66 -7.53 -16.11
#